data_AF-A0A950I194-F1
#
_entry.id   AF-A0A950I194-F1
#
_cell.length_a   1.000
_cell.length_b   1.000
_cell.length_c   1.000
_cell.angle_alpha   90.00
_cell.angle_beta   90.00
_cell.angle_gamma   90.00
#
_symmetry.space_group_name_H-M   'P 1'
#
loop_
_entity.id
_entity.type
_entity.pdbx_description
1 polymer ?
#
loop_
_entity_poly.entity_id
_entity_poly.type
_entity_poly.pdbx_seq_one_letter_code
_entity_poly.pdbx_strand_id
1 'polypeptide(L)'
;MCLKRKKTFCGMALLFAGAAFQANAAGSADVRYEAVARGFIEKFLMAHPETATGLGDHRYDSLTSDYSAKGEQTDRKLYQDTLAALEAVPVAELSPDDAVDSAILQNQLHANLFDIEVMHVSQREPLYYNPSQGIYLLLARDYAPLKQRLEAVRARLLAFPAIVAAAKANLKNPPRVFTETAIAQNKGAIALVQEELDEYLKREPAMRARLAQARKMAAAALKDYGH
;
A
#
# COMPACT_ATOMS: atom_id res chain seq x y z
N MET A 1 95.20 -2.32 -12.09
CA MET A 1 94.54 -1.26 -11.29
C MET A 1 93.02 -1.45 -11.36
N CYS A 2 92.40 -1.39 -10.18
CA CYS A 2 90.97 -1.22 -9.86
C CYS A 2 89.91 -2.34 -10.05
N LEU A 3 89.39 -2.77 -8.90
CA LEU A 3 88.16 -3.50 -8.57
C LEU A 3 86.87 -2.68 -8.79
N LYS A 4 85.72 -3.39 -8.94
CA LYS A 4 84.47 -3.38 -8.09
C LYS A 4 83.25 -3.81 -8.94
N ARG A 5 82.61 -4.98 -8.75
CA ARG A 5 81.57 -5.44 -7.79
C ARG A 5 80.24 -4.64 -7.74
N LYS A 6 79.18 -5.32 -8.22
CA LYS A 6 77.76 -5.48 -7.77
C LYS A 6 76.93 -4.22 -7.39
N LYS A 7 75.69 -4.15 -7.92
CA LYS A 7 74.44 -4.39 -7.14
C LYS A 7 73.17 -4.37 -8.01
N THR A 8 72.41 -5.45 -7.83
CA THR A 8 70.97 -5.66 -8.06
C THR A 8 70.12 -4.50 -7.53
N PHE A 9 69.11 -4.08 -8.31
CA PHE A 9 67.95 -3.34 -7.80
C PHE A 9 66.68 -4.07 -8.23
N CYS A 10 66.01 -4.68 -7.25
CA CYS A 10 64.66 -5.21 -7.33
C CYS A 10 63.81 -4.24 -6.50
N GLY A 11 62.73 -3.70 -7.07
CA GLY A 11 61.93 -2.68 -6.39
C GLY A 11 60.64 -2.34 -7.12
N MET A 12 59.63 -3.17 -6.90
CA MET A 12 58.24 -2.81 -6.58
C MET A 12 57.57 -1.68 -7.40
N ALA A 13 56.75 -2.06 -8.38
CA ALA A 13 55.64 -1.22 -8.88
C ALA A 13 54.33 -1.92 -8.52
N LEU A 14 53.59 -1.30 -7.61
CA LEU A 14 52.31 -1.76 -7.07
C LEU A 14 51.23 -1.85 -8.15
N LEU A 15 50.51 -2.97 -8.15
CA LEU A 15 49.21 -3.15 -8.78
C LEU A 15 48.16 -2.25 -8.10
N PHE A 16 47.85 -1.10 -8.69
CA PHE A 16 46.61 -0.36 -8.44
C PHE A 16 45.66 -0.58 -9.63
N ALA A 17 44.91 -1.69 -9.60
CA ALA A 17 43.89 -1.98 -10.62
C ALA A 17 42.54 -2.44 -10.02
N GLY A 18 42.28 -2.18 -8.72
CA GLY A 18 41.11 -2.71 -8.02
C GLY A 18 39.95 -1.72 -7.75
N ALA A 19 40.18 -0.40 -7.79
CA ALA A 19 39.20 0.55 -7.24
C ALA A 19 38.13 1.06 -8.23
N ALA A 20 38.34 0.88 -9.55
CA ALA A 20 37.41 1.43 -10.56
C ALA A 20 36.22 0.50 -10.88
N PHE A 21 36.27 -0.78 -10.49
CA PHE A 21 35.21 -1.74 -10.77
C PHE A 21 34.06 -1.70 -9.73
N GLN A 22 34.35 -1.30 -8.50
CA GLN A 22 33.35 -1.29 -7.41
C GLN A 22 32.35 -0.13 -7.52
N ALA A 23 32.79 1.05 -7.97
CA ALA A 23 31.90 2.22 -8.10
C ALA A 23 30.84 2.03 -9.21
N ASN A 24 31.14 1.24 -10.24
CA ASN A 24 30.25 1.01 -11.37
C ASN A 24 29.24 -0.12 -11.11
N ALA A 25 29.62 -1.11 -10.28
CA ALA A 25 28.74 -2.18 -9.85
C ALA A 25 27.65 -1.67 -8.89
N ALA A 26 28.03 -0.83 -7.93
CA ALA A 26 27.08 -0.27 -6.96
C ALA A 26 25.97 0.55 -7.63
N GLY A 27 26.34 1.45 -8.54
CA GLY A 27 25.35 2.21 -9.31
C GLY A 27 24.42 1.33 -10.17
N SER A 28 24.84 0.12 -10.54
CA SER A 28 23.97 -0.82 -11.28
C SER A 28 23.04 -1.64 -10.38
N ALA A 29 23.42 -1.90 -9.12
CA ALA A 29 22.59 -2.58 -8.13
C ALA A 29 21.52 -1.63 -7.59
N ASP A 30 21.91 -0.40 -7.26
CA ASP A 30 21.01 0.67 -6.78
C ASP A 30 19.91 0.95 -7.81
N VAL A 31 20.28 1.18 -9.09
CA VAL A 31 19.30 1.40 -10.17
C VAL A 31 18.32 0.23 -10.33
N ARG A 32 18.79 -1.02 -10.15
CA ARG A 32 17.91 -2.20 -10.20
C ARG A 32 16.98 -2.23 -8.99
N TYR A 33 17.49 -2.00 -7.79
CA TYR A 33 16.69 -1.92 -6.57
C TYR A 33 15.62 -0.82 -6.67
N GLU A 34 16.02 0.40 -7.02
CA GLU A 34 15.10 1.53 -7.17
C GLU A 34 13.99 1.24 -8.19
N ALA A 35 14.32 0.56 -9.29
CA ALA A 35 13.33 0.17 -10.29
C ALA A 35 12.32 -0.84 -9.74
N VAL A 36 12.77 -1.83 -8.95
CA VAL A 36 11.90 -2.79 -8.26
C VAL A 36 11.02 -2.07 -7.22
N ALA A 37 11.61 -1.27 -6.35
CA ALA A 37 10.91 -0.54 -5.30
C ALA A 37 9.85 0.42 -5.87
N ARG A 38 10.21 1.21 -6.89
CA ARG A 38 9.28 2.13 -7.57
C ARG A 38 8.16 1.37 -8.26
N GLY A 39 8.49 0.27 -8.94
CA GLY A 39 7.50 -0.59 -9.59
C GLY A 39 6.52 -1.22 -8.60
N PHE A 40 6.99 -1.60 -7.41
CA PHE A 40 6.16 -2.09 -6.33
C PHE A 40 5.24 -0.99 -5.78
N ILE A 41 5.80 0.18 -5.41
CA ILE A 41 5.04 1.29 -4.83
C ILE A 41 3.90 1.71 -5.77
N GLU A 42 4.16 1.89 -7.06
CA GLU A 42 3.11 2.29 -8.01
C GLU A 42 1.98 1.23 -8.10
N LYS A 43 2.32 -0.06 -8.16
CA LYS A 43 1.33 -1.14 -8.19
C LYS A 43 0.56 -1.24 -6.89
N PHE A 44 1.26 -1.10 -5.75
CA PHE A 44 0.67 -1.15 -4.42
C PHE A 44 -0.32 -0.01 -4.20
N LEU A 45 0.04 1.23 -4.54
CA LEU A 45 -0.85 2.39 -4.37
C LEU A 45 -2.07 2.31 -5.30
N MET A 46 -1.90 1.78 -6.51
CA MET A 46 -3.03 1.54 -7.42
C MET A 46 -3.97 0.45 -6.89
N ALA A 47 -3.43 -0.62 -6.29
CA ALA A 47 -4.21 -1.74 -5.72
C ALA A 47 -4.85 -1.38 -4.36
N HIS A 48 -4.27 -0.44 -3.62
CA HIS A 48 -4.75 0.04 -2.32
C HIS A 48 -5.02 1.55 -2.33
N PRO A 49 -6.06 2.03 -3.06
CA PRO A 49 -6.36 3.45 -3.21
C PRO A 49 -6.59 4.21 -1.91
N GLU A 50 -7.12 3.55 -0.87
CA GLU A 50 -7.35 4.13 0.43
C GLU A 50 -6.02 4.50 1.12
N THR A 51 -5.01 3.64 0.98
CA THR A 51 -3.64 3.89 1.45
C THR A 51 -3.01 5.03 0.64
N ALA A 52 -3.18 5.03 -0.68
CA ALA A 52 -2.72 6.13 -1.54
C ALA A 52 -3.28 7.49 -1.09
N THR A 53 -4.60 7.59 -0.89
CA THR A 53 -5.24 8.79 -0.33
C THR A 53 -4.65 9.16 1.04
N GLY A 54 -4.39 8.16 1.90
CA GLY A 54 -3.78 8.35 3.22
C GLY A 54 -2.40 9.00 3.16
N LEU A 55 -1.60 8.61 2.15
CA LEU A 55 -0.26 9.14 1.86
C LEU A 55 -0.27 10.46 1.06
N GLY A 56 -1.45 10.94 0.64
CA GLY A 56 -1.60 12.17 -0.14
C GLY A 56 -1.49 11.98 -1.65
N ASP A 57 -1.45 10.74 -2.13
CA ASP A 57 -1.58 10.43 -3.55
C ASP A 57 -3.06 10.30 -3.91
N HIS A 58 -3.56 11.32 -4.59
CA HIS A 58 -4.97 11.46 -4.95
C HIS A 58 -5.31 10.93 -6.35
N ARG A 59 -4.36 10.31 -7.06
CA ARG A 59 -4.58 9.75 -8.42
C ARG A 59 -5.68 8.69 -8.46
N TYR A 60 -5.90 7.99 -7.34
CA TYR A 60 -6.79 6.82 -7.24
C TYR A 60 -8.01 7.07 -6.34
N ASP A 61 -8.32 8.32 -5.97
CA ASP A 61 -9.36 8.65 -4.98
C ASP A 61 -10.77 8.10 -5.32
N SER A 62 -11.06 7.88 -6.60
CA SER A 62 -12.35 7.32 -7.06
C SER A 62 -12.38 5.79 -7.13
N LEU A 63 -11.31 5.11 -6.71
CA LEU A 63 -11.20 3.65 -6.66
C LEU A 63 -11.26 3.16 -5.20
N THR A 64 -11.44 1.85 -5.04
CA THR A 64 -11.39 1.12 -3.78
C THR A 64 -10.63 -0.18 -3.97
N SER A 65 -10.02 -0.69 -2.89
CA SER A 65 -9.34 -1.99 -2.90
C SER A 65 -10.29 -3.13 -3.31
N ASP A 66 -9.75 -4.18 -3.96
CA ASP A 66 -10.50 -5.41 -4.25
C ASP A 66 -10.45 -6.34 -3.04
N TYR A 67 -11.51 -6.35 -2.23
CA TYR A 67 -11.60 -7.16 -1.02
C TYR A 67 -11.99 -8.64 -1.29
N SER A 68 -12.15 -9.05 -2.54
CA SER A 68 -12.48 -10.43 -2.88
C SER A 68 -11.28 -11.37 -2.71
N ALA A 69 -11.53 -12.68 -2.69
CA ALA A 69 -10.45 -13.68 -2.70
C ALA A 69 -9.49 -13.53 -3.92
N LYS A 70 -10.00 -12.99 -5.04
CA LYS A 70 -9.17 -12.70 -6.22
C LYS A 70 -8.24 -11.51 -5.97
N GLY A 71 -8.73 -10.47 -5.29
CA GLY A 71 -7.92 -9.33 -4.86
C GLY A 71 -6.79 -9.78 -3.94
N GLU A 72 -7.10 -10.55 -2.90
CA GLU A 72 -6.08 -11.11 -1.99
C GLU A 72 -5.04 -11.96 -2.74
N GLN A 73 -5.46 -12.78 -3.71
CA GLN A 73 -4.53 -13.56 -4.54
C GLN A 73 -3.64 -12.67 -5.42
N THR A 74 -4.16 -11.52 -5.86
CA THR A 74 -3.42 -10.54 -6.66
C THR A 74 -2.36 -9.86 -5.80
N ASP A 75 -2.71 -9.45 -4.59
CA ASP A 75 -1.79 -8.86 -3.61
C ASP A 75 -0.69 -9.84 -3.21
N ARG A 76 -1.08 -11.08 -2.87
CA ARG A 76 -0.13 -12.15 -2.55
C ARG A 76 0.88 -12.36 -3.67
N LYS A 77 0.41 -12.40 -4.92
CA LYS A 77 1.29 -12.56 -6.08
C LYS A 77 2.22 -11.35 -6.24
N LEU A 78 1.69 -10.14 -6.11
CA LEU A 78 2.51 -8.92 -6.17
C LEU A 78 3.63 -8.94 -5.13
N TYR A 79 3.33 -9.37 -3.90
CA TYR A 79 4.33 -9.42 -2.82
C TYR A 79 5.38 -10.49 -3.07
N GLN A 80 4.97 -11.70 -3.48
CA GLN A 80 5.88 -12.79 -3.82
C GLN A 80 6.80 -12.44 -5.02
N ASP A 81 6.23 -11.89 -6.09
CA ASP A 81 6.98 -11.46 -7.27
C ASP A 81 8.00 -10.35 -6.90
N THR A 82 7.62 -9.43 -6.01
CA THR A 82 8.50 -8.33 -5.57
C THR A 82 9.64 -8.85 -4.70
N LEU A 83 9.37 -9.76 -3.77
CA LEU A 83 10.41 -10.40 -2.97
C LEU A 83 11.42 -11.13 -3.86
N ALA A 84 10.96 -11.93 -4.82
CA ALA A 84 11.84 -12.62 -5.76
C ALA A 84 12.70 -11.65 -6.58
N ALA A 85 12.16 -10.48 -6.95
CA ALA A 85 12.91 -9.44 -7.65
C ALA A 85 13.96 -8.78 -6.75
N LEU A 86 13.67 -8.56 -5.46
CA LEU A 86 14.62 -8.02 -4.49
C LEU A 86 15.75 -9.01 -4.17
N GLU A 87 15.45 -10.31 -4.08
CA GLU A 87 16.44 -11.37 -3.88
C GLU A 87 17.45 -11.45 -5.04
N ALA A 88 17.06 -11.05 -6.24
CA ALA A 88 17.93 -10.99 -7.41
C ALA A 88 18.87 -9.77 -7.43
N VAL A 89 18.71 -8.82 -6.50
CA VAL A 89 19.61 -7.67 -6.36
C VAL A 89 20.75 -8.02 -5.38
N PRO A 90 22.03 -7.94 -5.80
CA PRO A 90 23.15 -8.25 -4.92
C PRO A 90 23.26 -7.21 -3.79
N VAL A 91 22.81 -7.56 -2.58
CA VAL A 91 22.81 -6.64 -1.42
C VAL A 91 24.20 -6.10 -1.08
N ALA A 92 25.25 -6.90 -1.27
CA ALA A 92 26.64 -6.48 -1.04
C ALA A 92 27.13 -5.39 -2.02
N GLU A 93 26.41 -5.16 -3.11
CA GLU A 93 26.68 -4.10 -4.08
C GLU A 93 25.81 -2.86 -3.85
N LEU A 94 24.82 -2.89 -2.96
CA LEU A 94 23.97 -1.72 -2.70
C LEU A 94 24.71 -0.62 -1.96
N SER A 95 24.29 0.62 -2.20
CA SER A 95 24.60 1.75 -1.32
C SER A 95 24.11 1.46 0.11
N PRO A 96 24.71 2.06 1.15
CA PRO A 96 24.24 1.86 2.53
C PRO A 96 22.77 2.25 2.73
N ASP A 97 22.30 3.29 2.04
CA ASP A 97 20.91 3.75 2.14
C ASP A 97 19.96 2.76 1.46
N ASP A 98 20.27 2.31 0.24
CA ASP A 98 19.45 1.32 -0.48
C ASP A 98 19.47 -0.06 0.18
N ALA A 99 20.57 -0.43 0.84
CA ALA A 99 20.62 -1.66 1.63
C ALA A 99 19.63 -1.62 2.80
N VAL A 100 19.50 -0.47 3.47
CA VAL A 100 18.51 -0.27 4.54
C VAL A 100 17.10 -0.27 3.98
N ASP A 101 16.84 0.48 2.90
CA ASP A 101 15.51 0.58 2.32
C ASP A 101 15.05 -0.77 1.75
N SER A 102 15.95 -1.53 1.13
CA SER A 102 15.69 -2.91 0.67
C SER A 102 15.30 -3.82 1.82
N ALA A 103 16.00 -3.74 2.96
CA ALA A 103 15.66 -4.53 4.14
C ALA A 103 14.29 -4.13 4.73
N ILE A 104 13.96 -2.83 4.76
CA ILE A 104 12.64 -2.35 5.20
C ILE A 104 11.55 -2.90 4.28
N LEU A 105 11.74 -2.80 2.96
CA LEU A 105 10.76 -3.28 1.99
C LEU A 105 10.55 -4.79 2.08
N GLN A 106 11.62 -5.58 2.17
CA GLN A 106 11.52 -7.05 2.35
C GLN A 106 10.75 -7.40 3.63
N ASN A 107 11.05 -6.74 4.74
CA ASN A 107 10.34 -6.96 6.00
C ASN A 107 8.85 -6.63 5.89
N GLN A 108 8.49 -5.53 5.23
CA GLN A 108 7.09 -5.17 5.02
C GLN A 108 6.36 -6.19 4.14
N LEU A 109 7.00 -6.67 3.06
CA LEU A 109 6.43 -7.69 2.18
C LEU A 109 6.21 -9.02 2.90
N HIS A 110 7.17 -9.45 3.74
CA HIS A 110 6.99 -10.63 4.58
C HIS A 110 5.88 -10.47 5.61
N ALA A 111 5.73 -9.28 6.23
CA ALA A 111 4.62 -9.00 7.13
C ALA A 111 3.26 -9.08 6.42
N ASN A 112 3.16 -8.50 5.22
CA ASN A 112 1.94 -8.57 4.42
C ASN A 112 1.59 -10.02 4.03
N LEU A 113 2.58 -10.83 3.65
CA LEU A 113 2.38 -12.25 3.36
C LEU A 113 1.98 -13.03 4.61
N PHE A 114 2.57 -12.70 5.76
CA PHE A 114 2.19 -13.31 7.04
C PHE A 114 0.72 -13.02 7.39
N ASP A 115 0.25 -11.79 7.16
CA ASP A 115 -1.15 -11.41 7.38
C ASP A 115 -2.12 -12.23 6.51
N ILE A 116 -1.75 -12.48 5.26
CA ILE A 116 -2.54 -13.27 4.31
C ILE A 116 -2.49 -14.77 4.63
N GLU A 117 -1.29 -15.33 4.77
CA GLU A 117 -1.03 -16.77 4.75
C GLU A 117 -1.08 -17.42 6.13
N VAL A 118 -0.81 -16.68 7.19
CA VAL A 118 -0.74 -17.22 8.55
C VAL A 118 -1.86 -16.65 9.41
N MET A 119 -2.01 -15.33 9.44
CA MET A 119 -3.03 -14.70 10.27
C MET A 119 -4.42 -14.82 9.64
N HIS A 120 -4.50 -14.95 8.31
CA HIS A 120 -5.76 -14.97 7.55
C HIS A 120 -6.66 -13.80 7.94
N VAL A 121 -6.09 -12.58 7.91
CA VAL A 121 -6.76 -11.35 8.38
C VAL A 121 -8.14 -11.19 7.74
N SER A 122 -8.26 -11.42 6.43
CA SER A 122 -9.53 -11.38 5.68
C SER A 122 -10.61 -12.32 6.23
N GLN A 123 -10.23 -13.42 6.85
CA GLN A 123 -11.18 -14.39 7.40
C GLN A 123 -11.55 -14.11 8.86
N ARG A 124 -10.70 -13.37 9.58
CA ARG A 124 -10.75 -13.26 11.05
C ARG A 124 -11.00 -11.86 11.58
N GLU A 125 -10.71 -10.82 10.80
CA GLU A 125 -10.82 -9.42 11.21
C GLU A 125 -11.95 -8.73 10.44
N PRO A 126 -13.16 -8.59 11.02
CA PRO A 126 -14.24 -7.88 10.36
C PRO A 126 -13.92 -6.41 10.07
N LEU A 127 -13.07 -5.74 10.89
CA LEU A 127 -12.69 -4.35 10.62
C LEU A 127 -11.83 -4.17 9.37
N TYR A 128 -11.22 -5.24 8.85
CA TYR A 128 -10.52 -5.22 7.57
C TYR A 128 -11.42 -4.72 6.42
N TYR A 129 -12.73 -4.98 6.53
CA TYR A 129 -13.73 -4.59 5.53
C TYR A 129 -14.39 -3.24 5.83
N ASN A 130 -13.92 -2.47 6.82
CA ASN A 130 -14.53 -1.18 7.15
C ASN A 130 -14.12 -0.11 6.13
N PRO A 131 -15.04 0.39 5.28
CA PRO A 131 -14.69 1.33 4.22
C PRO A 131 -14.72 2.79 4.67
N SER A 132 -15.08 3.08 5.93
CA SER A 132 -15.35 4.45 6.41
C SER A 132 -14.12 5.35 6.37
N GLN A 133 -12.93 4.79 6.64
CA GLN A 133 -11.69 5.55 6.63
C GLN A 133 -11.40 6.15 5.25
N GLY A 134 -11.67 5.40 4.19
CA GLY A 134 -11.51 5.87 2.81
C GLY A 134 -12.44 7.04 2.46
N ILE A 135 -13.61 7.14 3.08
CA ILE A 135 -14.51 8.30 2.93
C ILE A 135 -14.02 9.48 3.78
N TYR A 136 -13.69 9.21 5.05
CA TYR A 136 -13.24 10.24 5.99
C TYR A 136 -12.02 11.02 5.44
N LEU A 137 -11.04 10.33 4.88
CA LEU A 137 -9.83 10.97 4.34
C LEU A 137 -10.11 11.93 3.17
N LEU A 138 -11.14 11.67 2.36
CA LEU A 138 -11.56 12.55 1.26
C LEU A 138 -12.32 13.79 1.76
N LEU A 139 -13.00 13.67 2.90
CA LEU A 139 -13.81 14.73 3.49
C LEU A 139 -13.00 15.65 4.40
N ALA A 140 -12.18 15.08 5.28
CA ALA A 140 -11.47 15.78 6.35
C ALA A 140 -10.30 16.64 5.82
N ARG A 141 -9.67 16.25 4.71
CA ARG A 141 -8.50 16.96 4.15
C ARG A 141 -8.92 17.94 3.05
N ASP A 142 -8.37 19.14 3.06
CA ASP A 142 -8.63 20.16 2.05
C ASP A 142 -7.50 20.24 1.02
N TYR A 143 -7.49 19.29 0.08
CA TYR A 143 -6.46 19.15 -0.96
C TYR A 143 -6.95 19.48 -2.38
N ALA A 144 -8.27 19.57 -2.57
CA ALA A 144 -8.94 19.80 -3.85
C ALA A 144 -10.31 20.45 -3.63
N PRO A 145 -10.91 21.07 -4.65
CA PRO A 145 -12.26 21.63 -4.55
C PRO A 145 -13.26 20.60 -4.01
N LEU A 146 -14.13 21.02 -3.09
CA LEU A 146 -15.04 20.12 -2.37
C LEU A 146 -15.89 19.28 -3.34
N LYS A 147 -16.37 19.88 -4.45
CA LYS A 147 -17.10 19.15 -5.50
C LYS A 147 -16.31 17.96 -6.07
N GLN A 148 -15.01 18.12 -6.33
CA GLN A 148 -14.16 17.04 -6.83
C GLN A 148 -14.02 15.92 -5.80
N ARG A 149 -13.80 16.29 -4.53
CA ARG A 149 -13.71 15.33 -3.42
C ARG A 149 -15.02 14.56 -3.22
N LEU A 150 -16.16 15.23 -3.38
CA LEU A 150 -17.48 14.61 -3.29
C LEU A 150 -17.79 13.65 -4.46
N GLU A 151 -17.23 13.84 -5.65
CA GLU A 151 -17.32 12.85 -6.73
C GLU A 151 -16.52 11.59 -6.40
N ALA A 152 -15.33 11.72 -5.79
CA ALA A 152 -14.56 10.58 -5.30
C ALA A 152 -15.29 9.84 -4.16
N VAL A 153 -15.87 10.59 -3.21
CA VAL A 153 -16.74 10.03 -2.16
C VAL A 153 -17.90 9.26 -2.79
N ARG A 154 -18.57 9.82 -3.81
CA ARG A 154 -19.65 9.13 -4.54
C ARG A 154 -19.19 7.79 -5.11
N ALA A 155 -18.01 7.76 -5.75
CA ALA A 155 -17.46 6.55 -6.34
C ALA A 155 -17.18 5.47 -5.27
N ARG A 156 -16.54 5.85 -4.15
CA ARG A 156 -16.28 4.91 -3.03
C ARG A 156 -17.55 4.41 -2.37
N LEU A 157 -18.56 5.27 -2.16
CA LEU A 157 -19.86 4.85 -1.61
C LEU A 157 -20.56 3.81 -2.50
N LEU A 158 -20.43 3.91 -3.82
CA LEU A 158 -20.99 2.91 -4.76
C LEU A 158 -20.32 1.53 -4.63
N ALA A 159 -19.09 1.46 -4.12
CA ALA A 159 -18.37 0.20 -3.91
C ALA A 159 -18.75 -0.51 -2.60
N PHE A 160 -19.36 0.18 -1.62
CA PHE A 160 -19.68 -0.39 -0.31
C PHE A 160 -20.46 -1.71 -0.36
N PRO A 161 -21.50 -1.88 -1.22
CA PRO A 161 -22.19 -3.17 -1.33
C PRO A 161 -21.26 -4.32 -1.73
N ALA A 162 -20.29 -4.09 -2.61
CA ALA A 162 -19.33 -5.11 -3.03
C ALA A 162 -18.35 -5.46 -1.89
N ILE A 163 -17.91 -4.45 -1.12
CA ILE A 163 -17.04 -4.64 0.05
C ILE A 163 -17.76 -5.49 1.11
N VAL A 164 -19.03 -5.17 1.42
CA VAL A 164 -19.83 -5.94 2.38
C VAL A 164 -20.10 -7.37 1.88
N ALA A 165 -20.37 -7.54 0.59
CA ALA A 165 -20.52 -8.87 0.00
C ALA A 165 -19.24 -9.71 0.13
N ALA A 166 -18.07 -9.10 -0.12
CA ALA A 166 -16.77 -9.75 0.07
C ALA A 166 -16.54 -10.11 1.55
N ALA A 167 -16.87 -9.21 2.49
CA ALA A 167 -16.78 -9.48 3.92
C ALA A 167 -17.58 -10.71 4.32
N LYS A 168 -18.85 -10.80 3.88
CA LYS A 168 -19.72 -11.95 4.16
C LYS A 168 -19.23 -13.25 3.54
N ALA A 169 -18.58 -13.19 2.37
CA ALA A 169 -18.03 -14.36 1.71
C ALA A 169 -16.72 -14.86 2.35
N ASN A 170 -15.90 -13.94 2.85
CA ASN A 170 -14.55 -14.26 3.31
C ASN A 170 -14.47 -14.57 4.81
N LEU A 171 -15.27 -13.89 5.65
CA LEU A 171 -15.22 -14.06 7.11
C LEU A 171 -15.64 -15.48 7.52
N LYS A 172 -14.82 -16.12 8.35
CA LYS A 172 -15.03 -17.49 8.83
C LYS A 172 -14.84 -17.55 10.34
N ASN A 173 -15.95 -17.46 11.07
CA ASN A 173 -15.97 -17.53 12.54
C ASN A 173 -14.96 -16.57 13.21
N PRO A 174 -15.04 -15.26 12.94
CA PRO A 174 -14.14 -14.28 13.54
C PRO A 174 -14.25 -14.27 15.07
N PRO A 175 -13.19 -13.90 15.81
CA PRO A 175 -13.27 -13.76 17.26
C PRO A 175 -14.36 -12.78 17.69
N ARG A 176 -15.16 -13.17 18.68
CA ARG A 176 -16.30 -12.38 19.17
C ARG A 176 -15.95 -10.92 19.46
N VAL A 177 -14.81 -10.67 20.10
CA VAL A 177 -14.38 -9.30 20.45
C VAL A 177 -14.11 -8.43 19.22
N PHE A 178 -13.59 -9.00 18.14
CA PHE A 178 -13.38 -8.28 16.89
C PHE A 178 -14.72 -8.00 16.20
N THR A 179 -15.64 -8.96 16.21
CA THR A 179 -17.00 -8.80 15.68
C THR A 179 -17.77 -7.71 16.43
N GLU A 180 -17.76 -7.72 17.76
CA GLU A 180 -18.44 -6.70 18.58
C GLU A 180 -17.85 -5.31 18.34
N THR A 181 -16.52 -5.22 18.20
CA THR A 181 -15.84 -3.95 17.86
C THR A 181 -16.24 -3.46 16.48
N ALA A 182 -16.30 -4.34 15.48
CA ALA A 182 -16.72 -3.99 14.12
C ALA A 182 -18.17 -3.51 14.07
N ILE A 183 -19.08 -4.19 14.77
CA ILE A 183 -20.48 -3.74 14.89
C ILE A 183 -20.55 -2.35 15.54
N ALA A 184 -19.75 -2.11 16.57
CA ALA A 184 -19.70 -0.79 17.22
C ALA A 184 -19.18 0.30 16.27
N GLN A 185 -18.08 0.07 15.54
CA GLN A 185 -17.53 1.03 14.59
C GLN A 185 -18.45 1.25 13.38
N ASN A 186 -19.16 0.22 12.94
CA ASN A 186 -20.08 0.30 11.81
C ASN A 186 -21.23 1.30 12.06
N LYS A 187 -21.63 1.52 13.33
CA LYS A 187 -22.57 2.60 13.69
C LYS A 187 -22.03 3.97 13.31
N GLY A 188 -20.74 4.22 13.55
CA GLY A 188 -20.05 5.44 13.12
C GLY A 188 -19.96 5.56 11.61
N ALA A 189 -19.68 4.46 10.90
CA ALA A 189 -19.70 4.44 9.43
C ALA A 189 -21.08 4.82 8.86
N ILE A 190 -22.17 4.33 9.48
CA ILE A 190 -23.53 4.70 9.10
C ILE A 190 -23.77 6.20 9.34
N ALA A 191 -23.39 6.73 10.50
CA ALA A 191 -23.53 8.15 10.83
C ALA A 191 -22.74 9.05 9.86
N LEU A 192 -21.51 8.68 9.50
CA LEU A 192 -20.70 9.39 8.50
C LEU A 192 -21.44 9.55 7.17
N VAL A 193 -22.08 8.47 6.69
CA VAL A 193 -22.77 8.45 5.40
C VAL A 193 -24.13 9.15 5.45
N GLN A 194 -24.87 8.97 6.56
CA GLN A 194 -26.25 9.43 6.68
C GLN A 194 -26.37 10.85 7.23
N GLU A 195 -25.45 11.28 8.08
CA GLU A 195 -25.56 12.53 8.85
C GLU A 195 -24.39 13.47 8.54
N GLU A 196 -23.15 13.06 8.80
CA GLU A 196 -22.00 13.97 8.70
C GLU A 196 -21.76 14.49 7.27
N LEU A 197 -22.03 13.65 6.27
CA LEU A 197 -21.94 14.05 4.86
C LEU A 197 -22.88 15.22 4.49
N ASP A 198 -23.95 15.46 5.25
CA ASP A 198 -24.86 16.58 4.98
C ASP A 198 -24.19 17.93 5.22
N GLU A 199 -23.23 18.05 6.15
CA GLU A 199 -22.50 19.30 6.36
C GLU A 199 -21.68 19.71 5.14
N TYR A 200 -21.12 18.74 4.42
CA TYR A 200 -20.41 18.97 3.17
C TYR A 200 -21.39 19.29 2.03
N LEU A 201 -22.55 18.63 1.99
CA LEU A 201 -23.58 18.88 0.97
C LEU A 201 -24.31 20.22 1.16
N LYS A 202 -24.30 20.82 2.35
CA LYS A 202 -24.76 22.21 2.56
C LYS A 202 -23.85 23.20 1.83
N ARG A 203 -22.55 22.94 1.80
CA ARG A 203 -21.54 23.76 1.11
C ARG A 203 -21.53 23.52 -0.40
N GLU A 204 -21.86 22.31 -0.84
CA GLU A 204 -22.00 21.95 -2.26
C GLU A 204 -23.38 21.37 -2.60
N PRO A 205 -24.46 22.19 -2.60
CA PRO A 205 -25.83 21.71 -2.81
C PRO A 205 -26.05 20.94 -4.12
N ALA A 206 -25.30 21.29 -5.18
CA ALA A 206 -25.38 20.67 -6.49
C ALA A 206 -25.02 19.16 -6.46
N MET A 207 -24.28 18.71 -5.43
CA MET A 207 -23.87 17.32 -5.28
C MET A 207 -24.92 16.43 -4.61
N ARG A 208 -25.97 17.00 -3.99
CA ARG A 208 -27.00 16.24 -3.26
C ARG A 208 -27.66 15.16 -4.11
N ALA A 209 -28.19 15.55 -5.27
CA ALA A 209 -28.87 14.61 -6.17
C ALA A 209 -27.90 13.53 -6.70
N ARG A 210 -26.63 13.90 -6.95
CA ARG A 210 -25.62 12.97 -7.46
C ARG A 210 -25.23 11.91 -6.43
N LEU A 211 -25.11 12.26 -5.15
CA LEU A 211 -24.76 11.31 -4.09
C LEU A 211 -25.96 10.52 -3.54
N ALA A 212 -27.20 10.94 -3.78
CA ALA A 212 -28.39 10.36 -3.15
C ALA A 212 -28.46 8.83 -3.29
N GLN A 213 -28.28 8.31 -4.51
CA GLN A 213 -28.31 6.86 -4.75
C GLN A 213 -27.13 6.14 -4.10
N ALA A 214 -25.91 6.69 -4.24
CA ALA A 214 -24.71 6.10 -3.65
C ALA A 214 -24.80 6.02 -2.11
N ARG A 215 -25.28 7.09 -1.47
CA ARG A 215 -25.53 7.14 -0.02
C ARG A 215 -26.56 6.11 0.41
N LYS A 216 -27.67 5.97 -0.33
CA LYS A 216 -28.72 4.99 -0.03
C LYS A 216 -28.17 3.56 -0.09
N MET A 217 -27.42 3.23 -1.13
CA MET A 217 -26.81 1.91 -1.31
C MET A 217 -25.76 1.62 -0.21
N ALA A 218 -24.87 2.58 0.06
CA ALA A 218 -23.87 2.47 1.11
C ALA A 218 -24.48 2.27 2.49
N ALA A 219 -25.47 3.09 2.87
CA ALA A 219 -26.13 2.98 4.17
C ALA A 219 -26.89 1.65 4.32
N ALA A 220 -27.50 1.14 3.26
CA ALA A 220 -28.15 -0.17 3.28
C ALA A 220 -27.13 -1.30 3.46
N ALA A 221 -26.01 -1.26 2.74
CA ALA A 221 -24.93 -2.25 2.87
C ALA A 221 -24.31 -2.25 4.28
N LEU A 222 -24.04 -1.07 4.86
CA LEU A 222 -23.51 -0.99 6.23
C LEU A 222 -24.50 -1.53 7.26
N LYS A 223 -25.80 -1.24 7.12
CA LYS A 223 -26.83 -1.82 8.01
C LYS A 223 -26.87 -3.34 7.91
N ASP A 224 -26.84 -3.86 6.69
CA ASP A 224 -26.77 -5.30 6.41
C ASP A 224 -25.48 -5.97 6.92
N TYR A 225 -24.39 -5.21 7.09
CA TYR A 225 -23.13 -5.70 7.65
C TYR A 225 -23.11 -5.74 9.19
N GLY A 226 -23.82 -4.80 9.82
CA GLY A 226 -23.87 -4.68 11.28
C GLY A 226 -24.90 -5.56 11.99
N HIS A 227 -25.63 -6.40 11.23
CA HIS A 227 -26.64 -7.35 11.70
C HIS A 227 -26.17 -8.78 11.44
#